data_AF-A0A1F0G8S1-F1
#
_entry.id   AF-A0A1F0G8S1-F1
#
_cell.length_a   1.000
_cell.length_b   1.000
_cell.length_c   1.000
_cell.angle_alpha   90.00
_cell.angle_beta   90.00
_cell.angle_gamma   90.00
#
_symmetry.space_group_name_H-M   'P 1'
#
loop_
_entity.id
_entity.type
_entity.pdbx_description
1 polymer ?
#
loop_
_entity_poly.entity_id
_entity_poly.type
_entity_poly.pdbx_seq_one_letter_code
_entity_poly.pdbx_strand_id
1 'polypeptide(L)'
;MRGSKAFLSLLLLPCLLAGCSLLNRAKNYNQHYFLKQEVAEIEAKLLASPPSLRPPKTLYLYDEKGVYQQQLTDLLHRLPTNDPLSQRVAQLLGDGLALLERATDTLQLINAHLLMDNPTEAIRLLALWSNPDPASQAVITLAQGDTLNTIHHLEELLKQPKSPLAYLAARLWHHLDASAQAPLHYLSRKSPSQWERFTATVELGGSPTGNTAEEQAYITYRSALQQPDTLHLQKATEQLLQLPESEWQTAALLALRPLLYQQEQWVTALALQQALPAEYQADYPYLLLTEYQQEIKLLQSYLQSSASPTPTSNAPTTATPTTPADGSFRSKWGNVANVDNWAMQQSTSFRHPSSTLPFKPTFEQYQTTLHHLHLTLPQH
;
A
#
# COMPACT_ATOMS: atom_id res chain seq x y z
N MET A 1 -73.10 18.03 39.16
CA MET A 1 -72.08 16.96 39.03
C MET A 1 -71.22 17.15 37.76
N ARG A 2 -70.41 18.21 37.64
CA ARG A 2 -69.52 18.45 36.46
C ARG A 2 -68.01 18.48 36.78
N GLY A 3 -67.59 18.25 38.02
CA GLY A 3 -66.18 18.38 38.44
C GLY A 3 -65.29 17.12 38.33
N SER A 4 -65.87 15.92 38.17
CA SER A 4 -65.11 14.66 38.29
C SER A 4 -64.37 14.24 37.01
N LYS A 5 -64.90 14.58 35.82
CA LYS A 5 -64.27 14.19 34.53
C LYS A 5 -63.05 15.03 34.17
N ALA A 6 -63.03 16.31 34.56
CA ALA A 6 -61.90 17.21 34.33
C ALA A 6 -60.70 16.88 35.23
N PHE A 7 -60.93 16.43 36.46
CA PHE A 7 -59.88 16.03 37.39
C PHE A 7 -59.17 14.73 36.97
N LEU A 8 -59.93 13.76 36.43
CA LEU A 8 -59.39 12.48 35.95
C LEU A 8 -58.56 12.63 34.66
N SER A 9 -58.95 13.55 33.78
CA SER A 9 -58.18 13.88 32.57
C SER A 9 -56.91 14.70 32.87
N LEU A 10 -56.92 15.55 33.91
CA LEU A 10 -55.73 16.26 34.41
C LEU A 10 -54.73 15.33 35.12
N LEU A 11 -55.20 14.22 35.72
CA LEU A 11 -54.35 13.19 36.34
C LEU A 11 -53.78 12.17 35.33
N LEU A 12 -54.49 11.90 34.24
CA LEU A 12 -54.01 11.02 33.16
C LEU A 12 -52.97 11.70 32.25
N LEU A 13 -53.04 13.02 32.07
CA LEU A 13 -52.09 13.78 31.26
C LEU A 13 -50.62 13.65 31.72
N PRO A 14 -50.26 13.78 33.01
CA PRO A 14 -48.88 13.59 33.47
C PRO A 14 -48.42 12.14 33.33
N CYS A 15 -49.31 11.14 33.48
CA CYS A 15 -48.97 9.73 33.25
C CYS A 15 -48.72 9.41 31.76
N LEU A 16 -49.49 10.02 30.85
CA LEU A 16 -49.28 9.89 29.40
C LEU A 16 -48.03 10.64 28.93
N LEU A 17 -47.76 11.83 29.47
CA LEU A 17 -46.53 12.59 29.20
C LEU A 17 -45.29 11.85 29.73
N ALA A 18 -45.37 11.28 30.94
CA ALA A 18 -44.32 10.41 31.48
C ALA A 18 -44.12 9.16 30.61
N GLY A 19 -45.19 8.51 30.15
CA GLY A 19 -45.13 7.37 29.22
C GLY A 19 -44.48 7.71 27.87
N CYS A 20 -44.83 8.85 27.28
CA CYS A 20 -44.19 9.33 26.05
C CYS A 20 -42.72 9.68 26.27
N SER A 21 -42.36 10.27 27.42
CA SER A 21 -40.97 10.56 27.76
C SER A 21 -40.12 9.28 27.93
N LEU A 22 -40.69 8.23 28.54
CA LEU A 22 -40.06 6.92 28.71
C LEU A 22 -39.90 6.20 27.37
N LEU A 23 -40.91 6.23 26.51
CA LEU A 23 -40.84 5.63 25.18
C LEU A 23 -39.80 6.33 24.30
N ASN A 24 -39.74 7.67 24.35
CA ASN A 24 -38.74 8.44 23.61
C ASN A 24 -37.32 8.17 24.15
N ARG A 25 -37.16 8.07 25.48
CA ARG A 25 -35.89 7.71 26.10
C ARG A 25 -35.44 6.29 25.75
N ALA A 26 -36.35 5.33 25.73
CA ALA A 26 -36.07 3.96 25.32
C ALA A 26 -35.69 3.87 23.84
N LYS A 27 -36.39 4.61 22.97
CA LYS A 27 -36.05 4.73 21.55
C LYS A 27 -34.65 5.31 21.36
N ASN A 28 -34.34 6.43 22.00
CA ASN A 28 -33.02 7.07 21.91
C ASN A 28 -31.91 6.16 22.45
N TYR A 29 -32.17 5.44 23.55
CA TYR A 29 -31.22 4.48 24.10
C TYR A 29 -30.96 3.31 23.12
N ASN A 30 -32.01 2.74 22.53
CA ASN A 30 -31.88 1.67 21.54
C ASN A 30 -31.15 2.15 20.28
N GLN A 31 -31.42 3.36 19.81
CA GLN A 31 -30.72 3.96 18.67
C GLN A 31 -29.24 4.15 18.99
N HIS A 32 -28.91 4.73 20.14
CA HIS A 32 -27.52 4.94 20.54
C HIS A 32 -26.78 3.60 20.74
N TYR A 33 -27.45 2.57 21.26
CA TYR A 33 -26.89 1.23 21.35
C TYR A 33 -26.58 0.63 19.97
N PHE A 34 -27.50 0.78 19.00
CA PHE A 34 -27.29 0.34 17.62
C PHE A 34 -26.10 1.06 16.97
N LEU A 35 -26.03 2.39 17.08
CA LEU A 35 -24.91 3.18 16.54
C LEU A 35 -23.58 2.75 17.16
N LYS A 36 -23.55 2.47 18.47
CA LYS A 36 -22.34 1.98 19.14
C LYS A 36 -21.90 0.62 18.61
N GLN A 37 -22.83 -0.28 18.29
CA GLN A 37 -22.50 -1.57 17.67
C GLN A 37 -21.95 -1.41 16.26
N GLU A 38 -22.55 -0.52 15.46
CA GLU A 38 -22.11 -0.23 14.10
C GLU A 38 -20.68 0.34 14.09
N VAL A 39 -20.38 1.29 14.98
CA VAL A 39 -19.01 1.81 15.16
C VAL A 39 -18.04 0.71 15.60
N ALA A 40 -18.41 -0.14 16.55
CA ALA A 40 -17.56 -1.23 17.02
C ALA A 40 -17.28 -2.27 15.92
N GLU A 41 -18.24 -2.52 15.02
CA GLU A 41 -18.05 -3.40 13.87
C GLU A 41 -17.05 -2.80 12.86
N ILE A 42 -17.16 -1.50 12.57
CA ILE A 42 -16.20 -0.79 11.71
C ILE A 42 -14.80 -0.84 12.34
N GLU A 43 -14.67 -0.56 13.63
CA GLU A 43 -13.40 -0.66 14.35
C GLU A 43 -12.78 -2.05 14.24
N ALA A 44 -13.57 -3.10 14.49
CA ALA A 44 -13.10 -4.47 14.40
C ALA A 44 -12.61 -4.82 12.98
N LYS A 45 -13.32 -4.34 11.94
CA LYS A 45 -12.93 -4.54 10.54
C LYS A 45 -11.66 -3.77 10.18
N LEU A 46 -11.53 -2.51 10.61
CA LEU A 46 -10.32 -1.71 10.42
C LEU A 46 -9.11 -2.39 11.08
N LEU A 47 -9.27 -2.91 12.30
CA LEU A 47 -8.21 -3.63 13.01
C LEU A 47 -7.82 -4.95 12.33
N ALA A 48 -8.78 -5.67 11.77
CA ALA A 48 -8.50 -6.93 11.08
C ALA A 48 -7.88 -6.71 9.69
N SER A 49 -8.07 -5.52 9.10
CA SER A 49 -7.59 -5.22 7.74
C SER A 49 -6.06 -5.19 7.65
N PRO A 50 -5.48 -5.54 6.47
CA PRO A 50 -4.07 -5.38 6.24
C PRO A 50 -3.63 -3.91 6.42
N PRO A 51 -2.54 -3.67 7.15
CA PRO A 51 -2.10 -2.32 7.47
C PRO A 51 -1.70 -1.53 6.23
N SER A 52 -1.77 -0.20 6.33
CA SER A 52 -1.08 0.67 5.38
C SER A 52 0.44 0.54 5.54
N LEU A 53 1.15 0.72 4.44
CA LEU A 53 2.61 0.84 4.43
C LEU A 53 3.08 2.26 4.73
N ARG A 54 2.16 3.23 4.80
CA ARG A 54 2.49 4.63 5.08
C ARG A 54 2.65 4.85 6.59
N PRO A 55 3.55 5.75 7.01
CA PRO A 55 3.57 6.21 8.38
C PRO A 55 2.19 6.79 8.76
N PRO A 56 1.62 6.40 9.90
CA PRO A 56 0.31 6.88 10.30
C PRO A 56 0.40 8.33 10.79
N LYS A 57 -0.65 9.12 10.54
CA LYS A 57 -0.75 10.50 11.05
C LYS A 57 -0.92 10.55 12.55
N THR A 58 -1.47 9.49 13.14
CA THR A 58 -1.68 9.32 14.57
C THR A 58 -1.61 7.84 14.91
N LEU A 59 -1.18 7.48 16.12
CA LEU A 59 -1.19 6.08 16.56
C LEU A 59 -2.57 5.60 16.98
N TYR A 60 -3.58 6.46 17.00
CA TYR A 60 -4.95 6.06 17.27
C TYR A 60 -5.62 5.58 15.98
N LEU A 61 -6.44 4.53 16.09
CA LEU A 61 -7.12 3.93 14.93
C LEU A 61 -7.94 4.97 14.14
N TYR A 62 -7.73 4.99 12.82
CA TYR A 62 -8.54 5.69 11.82
C TYR A 62 -8.54 4.93 10.49
N ASP A 63 -9.46 5.29 9.60
CA ASP A 63 -9.62 4.72 8.27
C ASP A 63 -8.60 5.33 7.30
N GLU A 64 -7.36 4.86 7.39
CA GLU A 64 -6.24 5.29 6.56
C GLU A 64 -6.50 5.20 5.05
N LYS A 65 -7.36 4.25 4.63
CA LYS A 65 -7.65 3.94 3.23
C LYS A 65 -8.97 4.55 2.74
N GLY A 66 -9.75 5.17 3.63
CA GLY A 66 -11.06 5.76 3.30
C GLY A 66 -12.13 4.74 2.91
N VAL A 67 -11.98 3.47 3.29
CA VAL A 67 -12.91 2.37 2.90
C VAL A 67 -14.31 2.56 3.49
N TYR A 68 -14.38 3.10 4.71
CA TYR A 68 -15.60 3.33 5.49
C TYR A 68 -16.01 4.81 5.53
N GLN A 69 -15.39 5.67 4.72
CA GLN A 69 -15.60 7.13 4.74
C GLN A 69 -17.07 7.52 4.69
N GLN A 70 -17.85 6.92 3.77
CA GLN A 70 -19.28 7.23 3.63
C GLN A 70 -20.09 6.78 4.87
N GLN A 71 -19.84 5.56 5.36
CA GLN A 71 -20.54 5.01 6.52
C GLN A 71 -20.25 5.82 7.80
N LEU A 72 -18.98 6.16 8.02
CA LEU A 72 -18.55 6.99 9.15
C LEU A 72 -19.11 8.41 9.06
N THR A 73 -19.18 8.97 7.85
CA THR A 73 -19.83 10.28 7.61
C THR A 73 -21.32 10.22 7.97
N ASP A 74 -22.05 9.20 7.51
CA ASP A 74 -23.47 9.01 7.82
C ASP A 74 -23.70 8.83 9.33
N LEU A 75 -22.83 8.07 10.01
CA LEU A 75 -22.84 7.91 11.46
C LEU A 75 -22.63 9.24 12.18
N LEU A 76 -21.66 10.05 11.72
CA LEU A 76 -21.34 11.33 12.32
C LEU A 76 -22.51 12.31 12.26
N HIS A 77 -23.27 12.32 11.15
CA HIS A 77 -24.46 13.17 10.99
C HIS A 77 -25.62 12.77 11.90
N ARG A 78 -25.67 11.52 12.35
CA ARG A 78 -26.72 11.01 13.26
C ARG A 78 -26.41 11.25 14.73
N LEU A 79 -25.18 11.63 15.06
CA LEU A 79 -24.70 11.78 16.43
C LEU A 79 -24.64 13.26 16.84
N PRO A 80 -25.05 13.61 18.08
CA PRO A 80 -24.82 14.95 18.63
C PRO A 80 -23.33 15.28 18.71
N THR A 81 -22.94 16.53 18.49
CA THR A 81 -21.54 16.98 18.55
C THR A 81 -20.84 16.75 19.89
N ASN A 82 -21.60 16.75 20.99
CA ASN A 82 -21.06 16.57 22.34
C ASN A 82 -21.10 15.10 22.80
N ASP A 83 -21.50 14.16 21.93
CA ASP A 83 -21.52 12.74 22.24
C ASP A 83 -20.10 12.15 22.09
N PRO A 84 -19.55 11.44 23.10
CA PRO A 84 -18.27 10.74 22.98
C PRO A 84 -18.19 9.79 21.79
N LEU A 85 -19.32 9.21 21.38
CA LEU A 85 -19.36 8.37 20.18
C LEU A 85 -19.11 9.19 18.91
N SER A 86 -19.57 10.46 18.86
CA SER A 86 -19.31 11.36 17.73
C SER A 86 -17.82 11.70 17.59
N GLN A 87 -17.12 11.86 18.71
CA GLN A 87 -15.67 12.07 18.73
C GLN A 87 -14.95 10.84 18.19
N ARG A 88 -15.36 9.65 18.65
CA ARG A 88 -14.78 8.39 18.17
C ARG A 88 -15.01 8.21 16.67
N VAL A 89 -16.20 8.52 16.16
CA VAL A 89 -16.50 8.46 14.73
C VAL A 89 -15.67 9.46 13.94
N ALA A 90 -15.54 10.71 14.39
CA ALA A 90 -14.71 11.73 13.73
C ALA A 90 -13.23 11.30 13.69
N GLN A 91 -12.73 10.71 14.77
CA GLN A 91 -11.39 10.15 14.80
C GLN A 91 -11.23 8.97 13.84
N LEU A 92 -12.19 8.04 13.81
CA LEU A 92 -12.15 6.90 12.89
C LEU A 92 -12.22 7.35 11.43
N LEU A 93 -12.95 8.42 11.14
CA LEU A 93 -13.01 9.03 9.81
C LEU A 93 -11.64 9.58 9.37
N GLY A 94 -10.74 9.87 10.31
CA GLY A 94 -9.49 10.57 10.04
C GLY A 94 -9.68 12.06 9.73
N ASP A 95 -10.87 12.62 10.00
CA ASP A 95 -11.19 14.02 9.77
C ASP A 95 -10.84 14.85 11.00
N GLY A 96 -9.67 15.49 10.94
CA GLY A 96 -9.17 16.32 12.02
C GLY A 96 -10.01 17.57 12.28
N LEU A 97 -10.70 18.15 11.29
CA LEU A 97 -11.59 19.29 11.50
C LEU A 97 -12.84 18.86 12.26
N ALA A 98 -13.47 17.77 11.83
CA ALA A 98 -14.63 17.20 12.51
C ALA A 98 -14.31 16.79 13.95
N LEU A 99 -13.11 16.25 14.20
CA LEU A 99 -12.65 15.91 15.54
C LEU A 99 -12.39 17.15 16.39
N LEU A 100 -11.78 18.20 15.82
CA LEU A 100 -11.52 19.46 16.51
C LEU A 100 -12.81 20.11 17.03
N GLU A 101 -13.87 20.14 16.21
CA GLU A 101 -15.19 20.68 16.59
C GLU A 101 -15.86 19.93 17.74
N ARG A 102 -15.47 18.66 17.96
CA ARG A 102 -16.09 17.74 18.93
C ARG A 102 -15.19 17.46 20.12
N ALA A 103 -13.95 17.93 20.11
CA ALA A 103 -12.94 17.62 21.12
C ALA A 103 -13.35 18.15 22.50
N THR A 104 -13.31 17.29 23.51
CA THR A 104 -13.60 17.65 24.91
C THR A 104 -12.36 17.67 25.81
N ASP A 105 -11.23 17.19 25.32
CA ASP A 105 -9.97 17.16 26.07
C ASP A 105 -8.76 17.50 25.19
N THR A 106 -7.63 17.76 25.84
CA THR A 106 -6.38 18.15 25.16
C THR A 106 -5.83 17.05 24.27
N LEU A 107 -6.05 15.78 24.60
CA LEU A 107 -5.59 14.64 23.80
C LEU A 107 -6.30 14.61 22.44
N GLN A 108 -7.62 14.83 22.43
CA GLN A 108 -8.41 14.91 21.21
C GLN A 108 -8.02 16.12 20.36
N LEU A 109 -7.72 17.26 20.98
CA LEU A 109 -7.20 18.43 20.27
C LEU A 109 -5.85 18.12 19.61
N ILE A 110 -4.92 17.48 20.32
CA ILE A 110 -3.63 17.04 19.78
C ILE A 110 -3.86 16.11 18.57
N ASN A 111 -4.68 15.07 18.74
CA ASN A 111 -4.99 14.12 17.66
C ASN A 111 -5.67 14.78 16.45
N ALA A 112 -6.56 15.75 16.66
CA ALA A 112 -7.16 16.52 15.58
C ALA A 112 -6.09 17.27 14.77
N HIS A 113 -5.16 17.94 15.45
CA HIS A 113 -4.06 18.64 14.79
C HIS A 113 -3.10 17.70 14.06
N LEU A 114 -2.83 16.53 14.62
CA LEU A 114 -2.05 15.49 13.95
C LEU A 114 -2.73 14.98 12.66
N LEU A 115 -4.05 14.71 12.71
CA LEU A 115 -4.82 14.29 11.53
C LEU A 115 -4.85 15.35 10.42
N MET A 116 -4.78 16.64 10.78
CA MET A 116 -4.66 17.78 9.87
C MET A 116 -3.24 18.05 9.37
N ASP A 117 -2.26 17.17 9.67
CA ASP A 117 -0.84 17.37 9.35
C ASP A 117 -0.27 18.69 9.91
N ASN A 118 -0.73 19.08 11.11
CA ASN A 118 -0.26 20.26 11.83
C ASN A 118 0.50 19.86 13.11
N PRO A 119 1.73 19.32 12.98
CA PRO A 119 2.52 18.88 14.13
C PRO A 119 2.93 20.06 15.02
N THR A 120 3.04 21.29 14.49
CA THR A 120 3.42 22.48 15.27
C THR A 120 2.41 22.77 16.38
N GLU A 121 1.12 22.74 16.07
CA GLU A 121 0.09 22.97 17.08
C GLU A 121 -0.04 21.78 18.04
N ALA A 122 0.12 20.56 17.52
CA ALA A 122 0.16 19.36 18.36
C ALA A 122 1.31 19.42 19.39
N ILE A 123 2.51 19.86 18.99
CA ILE A 123 3.66 20.09 19.88
C ILE A 123 3.31 21.14 20.95
N ARG A 124 2.70 22.26 20.53
CA ARG A 124 2.33 23.35 21.45
C ARG A 124 1.36 22.85 22.52
N LEU A 125 0.33 22.09 22.12
CA LEU A 125 -0.65 21.52 23.03
C LEU A 125 -0.05 20.46 23.96
N LEU A 126 0.82 19.60 23.42
CA LEU A 126 1.53 18.58 24.22
C LEU A 126 2.40 19.23 25.30
N ALA A 127 3.11 20.31 24.99
CA ALA A 127 3.95 21.04 25.95
C ALA A 127 3.16 21.68 27.10
N LEU A 128 1.88 22.00 26.87
CA LEU A 128 0.97 22.56 27.87
C LEU A 128 0.22 21.48 28.66
N TRP A 129 0.32 20.22 28.25
CA TRP A 129 -0.44 19.13 28.84
C TRP A 129 0.37 18.41 29.94
N SER A 130 -0.21 18.30 31.13
CA SER A 130 0.47 17.77 32.32
C SER A 130 0.68 16.26 32.33
N ASN A 131 -0.04 15.52 31.47
CA ASN A 131 0.06 14.06 31.33
C ASN A 131 0.26 13.71 29.86
N PRO A 132 1.48 13.88 29.31
CA PRO A 132 1.71 13.60 27.91
C PRO A 132 1.52 12.11 27.61
N ASP A 133 0.75 11.84 26.57
CA ASP A 133 0.49 10.49 26.08
C ASP A 133 1.64 10.01 25.19
N PRO A 134 2.26 8.83 25.47
CA PRO A 134 3.36 8.32 24.66
C PRO A 134 3.02 8.10 23.18
N ALA A 135 1.75 7.83 22.85
CA ALA A 135 1.34 7.67 21.47
C ALA A 135 1.40 8.98 20.69
N SER A 136 0.91 10.06 21.28
CA SER A 136 1.01 11.41 20.73
C SER A 136 2.46 11.88 20.65
N GLN A 137 3.26 11.58 21.67
CA GLN A 137 4.69 11.90 21.69
C GLN A 137 5.45 11.22 20.54
N ALA A 138 5.24 9.92 20.33
CA ALA A 138 5.91 9.16 19.28
C ALA A 138 5.69 9.77 17.88
N VAL A 139 4.45 10.16 17.57
CA VAL A 139 4.11 10.76 16.26
C VAL A 139 4.71 12.15 16.12
N ILE A 140 4.70 12.93 17.19
CA ILE A 140 5.29 14.28 17.20
C ILE A 140 6.81 14.23 17.00
N THR A 141 7.52 13.34 17.71
CA THR A 141 8.97 13.17 17.55
C THR A 141 9.31 12.63 16.17
N LEU A 142 8.46 11.78 15.60
CA LEU A 142 8.62 11.29 14.24
C LEU A 142 8.52 12.44 13.22
N ALA A 143 7.55 13.34 13.39
CA ALA A 143 7.41 14.53 12.56
C ALA A 143 8.60 15.50 12.66
N GLN A 144 9.34 15.46 13.78
CA GLN A 144 10.59 16.22 13.98
C GLN A 144 11.83 15.52 13.39
N GLY A 145 11.68 14.29 12.86
CA GLY A 145 12.79 13.47 12.37
C GLY A 145 13.60 12.79 13.47
N ASP A 146 13.12 12.80 14.71
CA ASP A 146 13.79 12.17 15.85
C ASP A 146 13.35 10.70 16.00
N THR A 147 13.94 9.84 15.18
CA THR A 147 13.62 8.40 15.15
C THR A 147 13.96 7.71 16.48
N LEU A 148 15.01 8.14 17.19
CA LEU A 148 15.43 7.49 18.44
C LEU A 148 14.41 7.73 19.56
N ASN A 149 13.99 8.99 19.77
CA ASN A 149 12.96 9.29 20.75
C ASN A 149 11.58 8.73 20.33
N THR A 150 11.32 8.66 19.04
CA THR A 150 10.12 7.97 18.52
C THR A 150 10.11 6.51 18.98
N ILE A 151 11.19 5.76 18.73
CA ILE A 151 11.30 4.36 19.14
C ILE A 151 11.16 4.22 20.66
N HIS A 152 11.75 5.13 21.44
CA HIS A 152 11.63 5.13 22.89
C HIS A 152 10.16 5.19 23.36
N HIS A 153 9.36 6.10 22.82
CA HIS A 153 7.94 6.22 23.16
C HIS A 153 7.11 5.01 22.68
N LEU A 154 7.45 4.43 21.53
CA LEU A 154 6.81 3.21 21.03
C LEU A 154 7.09 2.01 21.95
N GLU A 155 8.33 1.89 22.44
CA GLU A 155 8.69 0.88 23.43
C GLU A 155 7.89 1.00 24.72
N GLU A 156 7.68 2.22 25.22
CA GLU A 156 6.86 2.46 26.40
C GLU A 156 5.43 1.94 26.21
N LEU A 157 4.83 2.19 25.04
CA LEU A 157 3.49 1.66 24.69
C LEU A 157 3.45 0.15 24.63
N LEU A 158 4.48 -0.51 24.08
CA LEU A 158 4.53 -1.98 24.03
C LEU A 158 4.66 -2.60 25.43
N LYS A 159 5.38 -1.92 26.34
CA LYS A 159 5.56 -2.37 27.73
C LYS A 159 4.29 -2.21 28.57
N GLN A 160 3.36 -1.34 28.16
CA GLN A 160 2.11 -1.13 28.88
C GLN A 160 1.18 -2.36 28.77
N PRO A 161 0.77 -2.96 29.91
CA PRO A 161 -0.11 -4.11 29.89
C PRO A 161 -1.49 -3.70 29.36
N LYS A 162 -2.01 -4.46 28.38
CA LYS A 162 -3.34 -4.28 27.77
C LYS A 162 -3.54 -2.95 27.01
N SER A 163 -2.47 -2.27 26.59
CA SER A 163 -2.62 -1.09 25.74
C SER A 163 -3.27 -1.48 24.39
N PRO A 164 -4.40 -0.86 24.02
CA PRO A 164 -5.06 -1.11 22.73
C PRO A 164 -4.30 -0.49 21.54
N LEU A 165 -3.22 0.26 21.81
CA LEU A 165 -2.37 0.88 20.78
C LEU A 165 -1.07 0.10 20.55
N ALA A 166 -0.78 -0.90 21.37
CA ALA A 166 0.52 -1.58 21.35
C ALA A 166 0.84 -2.28 20.02
N TYR A 167 -0.15 -2.78 19.27
CA TYR A 167 0.12 -3.34 17.93
C TYR A 167 0.37 -2.23 16.88
N LEU A 168 -0.30 -1.08 16.96
CA LEU A 168 -0.01 0.08 16.10
C LEU A 168 1.39 0.63 16.40
N ALA A 169 1.75 0.69 17.67
CA ALA A 169 3.08 1.08 18.09
C ALA A 169 4.15 0.07 17.62
N ALA A 170 3.88 -1.24 17.72
CA ALA A 170 4.78 -2.28 17.26
C ALA A 170 4.99 -2.21 15.74
N ARG A 171 3.92 -1.94 14.98
CA ARG A 171 3.99 -1.72 13.54
C ARG A 171 4.88 -0.54 13.19
N LEU A 172 4.63 0.63 13.78
CA LEU A 172 5.43 1.82 13.51
C LEU A 172 6.89 1.60 13.91
N TRP A 173 7.15 0.93 15.05
CA TRP A 173 8.50 0.62 15.47
C TRP A 173 9.20 -0.27 14.43
N HIS A 174 8.56 -1.35 13.98
CA HIS A 174 9.15 -2.22 12.96
C HIS A 174 9.40 -1.49 11.64
N HIS A 175 8.53 -0.55 11.25
CA HIS A 175 8.74 0.28 10.06
C HIS A 175 9.99 1.17 10.18
N LEU A 176 10.26 1.72 11.37
CA LEU A 176 11.41 2.57 11.63
C LEU A 176 12.72 1.79 11.85
N ASP A 177 12.61 0.57 12.38
CA ASP A 177 13.72 -0.33 12.62
C ASP A 177 13.35 -1.77 12.22
N ALA A 178 13.62 -2.10 10.96
CA ALA A 178 13.36 -3.42 10.41
C ALA A 178 14.19 -4.54 11.06
N SER A 179 15.24 -4.19 11.82
CA SER A 179 16.07 -5.16 12.54
C SER A 179 15.50 -5.53 13.91
N ALA A 180 14.55 -4.73 14.43
CA ALA A 180 13.95 -4.95 15.74
C ALA A 180 13.03 -6.19 15.75
N GLN A 181 13.42 -7.20 16.53
CA GLN A 181 12.63 -8.43 16.68
C GLN A 181 11.48 -8.30 17.68
N ALA A 182 11.61 -7.43 18.69
CA ALA A 182 10.61 -7.20 19.73
C ALA A 182 9.22 -6.84 19.16
N PRO A 183 9.08 -5.85 18.25
CA PRO A 183 7.79 -5.54 17.64
C PRO A 183 7.22 -6.72 16.83
N LEU A 184 8.06 -7.46 16.09
CA LEU A 184 7.61 -8.64 15.32
C LEU A 184 7.08 -9.76 16.22
N HIS A 185 7.74 -10.03 17.35
CA HIS A 185 7.25 -10.99 18.34
C HIS A 185 5.91 -10.57 18.95
N TYR A 186 5.70 -9.26 19.14
CA TYR A 186 4.41 -8.74 19.58
C TYR A 186 3.34 -8.95 18.50
N LEU A 187 3.60 -8.49 17.28
CA LEU A 187 2.67 -8.54 16.16
C LEU A 187 2.23 -9.97 15.84
N SER A 188 3.17 -10.90 15.69
CA SER A 188 2.90 -12.32 15.40
C SER A 188 1.93 -12.98 16.41
N ARG A 189 1.90 -12.52 17.66
CA ARG A 189 1.08 -13.11 18.73
C ARG A 189 -0.21 -12.34 19.02
N LYS A 190 -0.17 -11.02 18.87
CA LYS A 190 -1.19 -10.10 19.42
C LYS A 190 -1.92 -9.28 18.36
N SER A 191 -1.42 -9.23 17.12
CA SER A 191 -2.10 -8.47 16.09
C SER A 191 -3.51 -9.03 15.81
N PRO A 192 -4.52 -8.15 15.70
CA PRO A 192 -5.87 -8.53 15.25
C PRO A 192 -5.91 -8.96 13.78
N SER A 193 -4.96 -8.51 12.95
CA SER A 193 -4.88 -8.87 11.54
C SER A 193 -4.23 -10.25 11.37
N GLN A 194 -4.91 -11.15 10.64
CA GLN A 194 -4.33 -12.46 10.30
C GLN A 194 -3.11 -12.31 9.39
N TRP A 195 -3.21 -11.40 8.42
CA TRP A 195 -2.12 -11.08 7.50
C TRP A 195 -0.89 -10.57 8.23
N GLU A 196 -1.04 -9.61 9.14
CA GLU A 196 0.09 -9.05 9.91
C GLU A 196 0.75 -10.10 10.83
N ARG A 197 -0.05 -11.02 11.40
CA ARG A 197 0.51 -12.14 12.17
C ARG A 197 1.33 -13.08 11.29
N PHE A 198 0.83 -13.37 10.10
CA PHE A 198 1.50 -14.22 9.13
C PHE A 198 2.83 -13.59 8.69
N THR A 199 2.81 -12.33 8.22
CA THR A 199 4.01 -11.65 7.73
C THR A 199 5.08 -11.50 8.82
N ALA A 200 4.68 -11.11 10.04
CA ALA A 200 5.60 -11.03 11.18
C ALA A 200 6.22 -12.39 11.55
N THR A 201 5.45 -13.48 11.40
CA THR A 201 5.97 -14.84 11.65
C THR A 201 7.02 -15.24 10.63
N VAL A 202 6.79 -14.95 9.35
CA VAL A 202 7.75 -15.21 8.26
C VAL A 202 9.02 -14.37 8.46
N GLU A 203 8.90 -13.10 8.86
CA GLU A 203 10.05 -12.22 9.09
C GLU A 203 10.91 -12.63 10.27
N LEU A 204 10.31 -13.23 11.30
CA LEU A 204 11.03 -13.86 12.41
C LEU A 204 11.77 -15.15 12.01
N GLY A 205 11.70 -15.56 10.73
CA GLY A 205 12.29 -16.82 10.24
C GLY A 205 11.42 -18.04 10.54
N GLY A 206 10.16 -17.85 10.90
CA GLY A 206 9.19 -18.94 10.96
C GLY A 206 8.89 -19.46 9.56
N SER A 207 8.55 -20.75 9.46
CA SER A 207 8.17 -21.41 8.20
C SER A 207 6.67 -21.75 8.20
N PRO A 208 5.76 -20.77 8.24
CA PRO A 208 4.34 -21.05 8.11
C PRO A 208 4.03 -21.61 6.72
N THR A 209 3.06 -22.51 6.63
CA THR A 209 2.49 -22.94 5.35
C THR A 209 1.57 -21.84 4.83
N GLY A 210 1.85 -21.31 3.63
CA GLY A 210 0.97 -20.36 2.96
C GLY A 210 -0.30 -21.05 2.46
N ASN A 211 -1.44 -20.67 3.02
CA ASN A 211 -2.76 -21.23 2.72
C ASN A 211 -3.49 -20.48 1.60
N THR A 212 -3.03 -19.27 1.27
CA THR A 212 -3.55 -18.45 0.17
C THR A 212 -2.45 -18.17 -0.86
N ALA A 213 -2.83 -17.76 -2.07
CA ALA A 213 -1.88 -17.32 -3.09
C ALA A 213 -1.04 -16.12 -2.60
N GLU A 214 -1.66 -15.23 -1.82
CA GLU A 214 -1.03 -14.07 -1.22
C GLU A 214 0.07 -14.46 -0.21
N GLU A 215 -0.25 -15.38 0.70
CA GLU A 215 0.69 -15.91 1.70
C GLU A 215 1.86 -16.66 1.04
N GLN A 216 1.58 -17.46 0.01
CA GLN A 216 2.60 -18.17 -0.75
C GLN A 216 3.54 -17.21 -1.49
N ALA A 217 2.98 -16.19 -2.15
CA ALA A 217 3.77 -15.17 -2.83
C ALA A 217 4.66 -14.40 -1.83
N TYR A 218 4.14 -14.09 -0.64
CA TYR A 218 4.93 -13.43 0.40
C TYR A 218 6.10 -14.30 0.90
N ILE A 219 5.90 -15.60 1.11
CA ILE A 219 7.00 -16.52 1.48
C ILE A 219 8.07 -16.55 0.39
N THR A 220 7.66 -16.70 -0.88
CA THR A 220 8.60 -16.73 -2.01
C THR A 220 9.35 -15.40 -2.14
N TYR A 221 8.65 -14.28 -1.98
CA TYR A 221 9.25 -12.93 -1.94
C TYR A 221 10.32 -12.82 -0.85
N ARG A 222 10.02 -13.22 0.39
CA ARG A 222 10.99 -13.18 1.49
C ARG A 222 12.18 -14.10 1.25
N SER A 223 11.94 -15.29 0.69
CA SER A 223 13.02 -16.19 0.27
C SER A 223 13.95 -15.56 -0.76
N ALA A 224 13.38 -14.84 -1.74
CA ALA A 224 14.15 -14.16 -2.78
C ALA A 224 14.96 -12.98 -2.25
N LEU A 225 14.47 -12.27 -1.22
CA LEU A 225 15.26 -11.25 -0.54
C LEU A 225 16.44 -11.84 0.27
N GLN A 226 16.26 -13.02 0.86
CA GLN A 226 17.33 -13.72 1.59
C GLN A 226 18.37 -14.34 0.64
N GLN A 227 17.93 -14.84 -0.52
CA GLN A 227 18.76 -15.49 -1.53
C GLN A 227 18.41 -14.90 -2.91
N PRO A 228 19.03 -13.76 -3.29
CA PRO A 228 18.70 -13.05 -4.51
C PRO A 228 19.36 -13.67 -5.75
N ASP A 229 19.12 -14.96 -5.97
CA ASP A 229 19.57 -15.68 -7.17
C ASP A 229 18.53 -15.61 -8.30
N THR A 230 18.91 -16.13 -9.47
CA THR A 230 18.07 -16.07 -10.67
C THR A 230 16.71 -16.70 -10.49
N LEU A 231 16.67 -17.90 -9.89
CA LEU A 231 15.47 -18.71 -9.77
C LEU A 231 14.50 -18.11 -8.75
N HIS A 232 15.00 -17.70 -7.58
CA HIS A 232 14.18 -17.16 -6.51
C HIS A 232 13.55 -15.82 -6.91
N LEU A 233 14.34 -14.91 -7.50
CA LEU A 233 13.85 -13.62 -7.97
C LEU A 233 12.80 -13.76 -9.08
N GLN A 234 13.05 -14.65 -10.06
CA GLN A 234 12.09 -14.92 -11.13
C GLN A 234 10.78 -15.46 -10.57
N LYS A 235 10.84 -16.50 -9.73
CA LYS A 235 9.66 -17.14 -9.14
C LYS A 235 8.86 -16.16 -8.26
N ALA A 236 9.54 -15.36 -7.43
CA ALA A 236 8.89 -14.36 -6.60
C ALA A 236 8.17 -13.32 -7.46
N THR A 237 8.83 -12.81 -8.49
CA THR A 237 8.25 -11.80 -9.39
C THR A 237 7.04 -12.35 -10.13
N GLU A 238 7.14 -13.55 -10.72
CA GLU A 238 6.03 -14.18 -11.43
C GLU A 238 4.80 -14.38 -10.53
N GLN A 239 5.00 -14.82 -9.27
CA GLN A 239 3.90 -14.98 -8.32
C GLN A 239 3.28 -13.63 -7.93
N LEU A 240 4.09 -12.60 -7.68
CA LEU A 240 3.60 -11.26 -7.34
C LEU A 240 2.81 -10.61 -8.50
N LEU A 241 3.20 -10.89 -9.74
CA LEU A 241 2.50 -10.39 -10.94
C LEU A 241 1.14 -11.09 -11.18
N GLN A 242 0.90 -12.24 -10.57
CA GLN A 242 -0.39 -12.95 -10.65
C GLN A 242 -1.41 -12.46 -9.62
N LEU A 243 -0.97 -11.69 -8.62
CA LEU A 243 -1.83 -11.18 -7.56
C LEU A 243 -2.55 -9.90 -8.01
N PRO A 244 -3.73 -9.60 -7.42
CA PRO A 244 -4.36 -8.31 -7.62
C PRO A 244 -3.44 -7.20 -7.13
N GLU A 245 -3.48 -6.06 -7.84
CA GLU A 245 -2.75 -4.86 -7.46
C GLU A 245 -3.14 -4.43 -6.04
N SER A 246 -2.14 -4.24 -5.19
CA SER A 246 -2.29 -3.81 -3.81
C SER A 246 -1.02 -3.10 -3.34
N GLU A 247 -1.13 -2.31 -2.27
CA GLU A 247 0.01 -1.56 -1.72
C GLU A 247 1.19 -2.48 -1.37
N TRP A 248 0.92 -3.63 -0.75
CA TRP A 248 1.96 -4.58 -0.37
C TRP A 248 2.61 -5.23 -1.60
N GLN A 249 1.82 -5.58 -2.62
CA GLN A 249 2.31 -6.20 -3.83
C GLN A 249 3.21 -5.21 -4.59
N THR A 250 2.79 -3.95 -4.69
CA THR A 250 3.57 -2.89 -5.33
C THR A 250 4.88 -2.66 -4.56
N ALA A 251 4.83 -2.58 -3.23
CA ALA A 251 6.04 -2.44 -2.41
C ALA A 251 6.99 -3.65 -2.55
N ALA A 252 6.47 -4.87 -2.62
CA ALA A 252 7.26 -6.08 -2.83
C ALA A 252 7.94 -6.06 -4.21
N LEU A 253 7.21 -5.68 -5.28
CA LEU A 253 7.80 -5.52 -6.61
C LEU A 253 8.88 -4.43 -6.63
N LEU A 254 8.64 -3.29 -5.99
CA LEU A 254 9.64 -2.21 -5.88
C LEU A 254 10.91 -2.66 -5.13
N ALA A 255 10.78 -3.54 -4.14
CA ALA A 255 11.91 -4.12 -3.42
C ALA A 255 12.70 -5.13 -4.27
N LEU A 256 12.04 -5.91 -5.13
CA LEU A 256 12.70 -6.84 -6.05
C LEU A 256 13.36 -6.15 -7.26
N ARG A 257 12.83 -4.99 -7.68
CA ARG A 257 13.29 -4.21 -8.83
C ARG A 257 14.82 -4.00 -8.88
N PRO A 258 15.50 -3.50 -7.83
CA PRO A 258 16.96 -3.36 -7.85
C PRO A 258 17.70 -4.69 -7.95
N LEU A 259 17.19 -5.75 -7.30
CA LEU A 259 17.83 -7.07 -7.29
C LEU A 259 17.77 -7.74 -8.67
N LEU A 260 16.63 -7.62 -9.36
CA LEU A 260 16.48 -8.09 -10.74
C LEU A 260 17.44 -7.38 -11.68
N TYR A 261 17.64 -6.07 -11.47
CA TYR A 261 18.58 -5.27 -12.26
C TYR A 261 20.03 -5.69 -12.00
N GLN A 262 20.41 -5.91 -10.74
CA GLN A 262 21.74 -6.39 -10.36
C GLN A 262 22.05 -7.78 -10.91
N GLN A 263 21.04 -8.66 -10.99
CA GLN A 263 21.16 -10.00 -11.54
C GLN A 263 20.96 -10.06 -13.07
N GLU A 264 20.88 -8.89 -13.73
CA GLU A 264 20.72 -8.79 -15.19
C GLU A 264 19.51 -9.57 -15.75
N GLN A 265 18.45 -9.72 -14.95
CA GLN A 265 17.23 -10.43 -15.34
C GLN A 265 16.30 -9.54 -16.16
N TRP A 266 16.76 -9.09 -17.32
CA TRP A 266 16.12 -8.02 -18.10
C TRP A 266 14.67 -8.30 -18.47
N VAL A 267 14.33 -9.54 -18.83
CA VAL A 267 12.97 -9.94 -19.20
C VAL A 267 12.02 -9.84 -18.00
N THR A 268 12.43 -10.38 -16.86
CA THR A 268 11.67 -10.34 -15.60
C THR A 268 11.55 -8.90 -15.09
N ALA A 269 12.65 -8.13 -15.14
CA ALA A 269 12.67 -6.73 -14.75
C ALA A 269 11.73 -5.87 -15.61
N LEU A 270 11.69 -6.14 -16.92
CA LEU A 270 10.77 -5.46 -17.84
C LEU A 270 9.30 -5.79 -17.54
N ALA A 271 8.98 -7.05 -17.29
CA ALA A 271 7.62 -7.46 -16.93
C ALA A 271 7.16 -6.80 -15.63
N LEU A 272 8.06 -6.75 -14.64
CA LEU A 272 7.84 -6.01 -13.39
C LEU A 272 7.59 -4.53 -13.65
N GLN A 273 8.46 -3.86 -14.41
CA GLN A 273 8.36 -2.43 -14.68
C GLN A 273 7.07 -2.05 -15.40
N GLN A 274 6.54 -2.92 -16.28
CA GLN A 274 5.27 -2.70 -16.97
C GLN A 274 4.04 -2.89 -16.07
N ALA A 275 4.16 -3.69 -15.03
CA ALA A 275 3.08 -3.96 -14.08
C ALA A 275 2.99 -2.93 -12.95
N LEU A 276 4.04 -2.13 -12.74
CA LEU A 276 4.03 -1.08 -11.73
C LEU A 276 3.08 0.07 -12.12
N PRO A 277 2.47 0.74 -11.11
CA PRO A 277 1.69 1.96 -11.31
C PRO A 277 2.47 3.03 -12.07
N ALA A 278 1.76 3.86 -12.85
CA ALA A 278 2.35 4.86 -13.74
C ALA A 278 3.34 5.82 -13.04
N GLU A 279 3.14 6.09 -11.75
CA GLU A 279 4.02 6.93 -10.94
C GLU A 279 5.45 6.38 -10.81
N TYR A 280 5.65 5.07 -10.88
CA TYR A 280 6.97 4.42 -10.79
C TYR A 280 7.59 4.10 -12.16
N GLN A 281 6.86 4.35 -13.25
CA GLN A 281 7.32 3.99 -14.59
C GLN A 281 8.45 4.91 -15.09
N ALA A 282 8.50 6.13 -14.58
CA ALA A 282 9.49 7.14 -14.94
C ALA A 282 10.76 7.11 -14.05
N ASP A 283 10.84 6.18 -13.09
CA ASP A 283 11.99 6.08 -12.18
C ASP A 283 13.26 5.71 -12.94
N TYR A 284 14.24 6.61 -12.96
CA TYR A 284 15.59 6.28 -13.42
C TYR A 284 16.28 5.37 -12.38
N PRO A 285 16.97 4.28 -12.79
CA PRO A 285 17.31 3.90 -14.16
C PRO A 285 16.34 2.93 -14.84
N TYR A 286 15.27 2.53 -14.17
CA TYR A 286 14.34 1.49 -14.62
C TYR A 286 13.49 1.91 -15.83
N LEU A 287 13.31 3.21 -16.04
CA LEU A 287 12.90 3.86 -17.29
C LEU A 287 13.59 3.24 -18.53
N LEU A 288 14.89 2.94 -18.45
CA LEU A 288 15.64 2.42 -19.59
C LEU A 288 15.09 1.04 -20.03
N LEU A 289 14.50 0.26 -19.12
CA LEU A 289 13.92 -1.03 -19.49
C LEU A 289 12.76 -0.88 -20.48
N THR A 290 11.95 0.17 -20.31
CA THR A 290 10.81 0.42 -21.22
C THR A 290 11.26 1.08 -22.52
N GLU A 291 12.33 1.90 -22.49
CA GLU A 291 12.95 2.45 -23.70
C GLU A 291 13.56 1.35 -24.59
N TYR A 292 14.25 0.37 -23.99
CA TYR A 292 14.90 -0.76 -24.69
C TYR A 292 14.03 -2.04 -24.69
N GLN A 293 12.71 -1.89 -24.65
CA GLN A 293 11.77 -3.02 -24.55
C GLN A 293 11.93 -4.03 -25.71
N GLN A 294 12.26 -3.55 -26.92
CA GLN A 294 12.36 -4.40 -28.10
C GLN A 294 13.59 -5.30 -28.04
N GLU A 295 14.72 -4.76 -27.59
CA GLU A 295 15.99 -5.45 -27.39
C GLU A 295 15.84 -6.55 -26.33
N ILE A 296 15.15 -6.24 -25.22
CA ILE A 296 14.84 -7.22 -24.16
C ILE A 296 13.97 -8.36 -24.68
N LYS A 297 12.92 -8.05 -25.48
CA LYS A 297 12.07 -9.08 -26.10
C LYS A 297 12.85 -9.96 -27.09
N LEU A 298 13.81 -9.40 -27.81
CA LEU A 298 14.66 -10.15 -28.72
C LEU A 298 15.52 -11.16 -27.97
N LEU A 299 16.14 -10.78 -26.84
CA LEU A 299 16.89 -11.72 -25.99
C LEU A 299 16.05 -12.89 -25.50
N GLN A 300 14.81 -12.64 -25.09
CA GLN A 300 13.89 -13.69 -24.71
C GLN A 300 13.68 -14.72 -25.84
N SER A 301 13.54 -14.25 -27.08
CA SER A 301 13.37 -15.12 -28.25
C SER A 301 14.59 -16.01 -28.52
N TYR A 302 15.81 -15.52 -28.24
CA TYR A 302 17.04 -16.31 -28.37
C TYR A 302 17.15 -17.38 -27.28
N LEU A 303 16.83 -17.03 -26.03
CA LEU A 303 16.80 -17.98 -24.92
C LEU A 303 15.77 -19.10 -25.20
N GLN A 304 14.60 -18.75 -25.71
CA GLN A 304 13.58 -19.73 -26.09
C GLN A 304 13.98 -20.58 -27.30
N SER A 305 14.66 -20.00 -28.31
CA SER A 305 15.18 -20.77 -29.45
C SER A 305 16.31 -21.74 -29.08
N SER A 306 17.00 -21.50 -27.96
CA SER A 306 18.01 -22.42 -27.44
C SER A 306 17.40 -23.59 -26.64
N ALA A 307 16.15 -23.46 -26.19
CA ALA A 307 15.36 -24.51 -25.56
C ALA A 307 14.56 -25.30 -26.62
N SER A 308 15.22 -26.32 -27.19
CA SER A 308 14.78 -27.24 -28.27
C SER A 308 14.97 -26.75 -29.72
N PRO A 309 15.92 -27.35 -30.46
CA PRO A 309 15.73 -27.57 -31.88
C PRO A 309 14.93 -28.87 -32.06
N THR A 310 13.62 -28.76 -32.26
CA THR A 310 12.90 -29.84 -32.98
C THR A 310 13.16 -29.60 -34.47
N PRO A 311 13.84 -30.52 -35.18
CA PRO A 311 14.19 -30.29 -36.57
C PRO A 311 13.01 -30.65 -37.45
N THR A 312 12.26 -29.67 -37.96
CA THR A 312 11.40 -29.93 -39.13
C THR A 312 11.16 -28.68 -39.98
N SER A 313 11.89 -28.65 -41.10
CA SER A 313 11.40 -28.41 -42.47
C SER A 313 10.77 -27.06 -42.84
N ASN A 314 11.53 -26.29 -43.62
CA ASN A 314 11.18 -25.59 -44.88
C ASN A 314 9.72 -25.13 -45.14
N ALA A 315 9.52 -23.81 -45.25
CA ALA A 315 8.72 -23.19 -46.33
C ALA A 315 8.88 -21.64 -46.38
N PRO A 316 9.02 -21.02 -47.57
CA PRO A 316 8.92 -19.56 -47.77
C PRO A 316 7.58 -19.16 -48.43
N THR A 317 7.02 -17.97 -48.16
CA THR A 317 6.71 -16.87 -49.13
C THR A 317 5.68 -15.81 -48.64
N THR A 318 6.10 -14.54 -48.79
CA THR A 318 5.39 -13.30 -49.22
C THR A 318 3.89 -13.08 -48.98
N ALA A 319 3.56 -11.97 -48.30
CA ALA A 319 2.33 -11.21 -48.50
C ALA A 319 2.61 -9.68 -48.53
N THR A 320 2.15 -9.03 -49.60
CA THR A 320 2.26 -7.59 -49.90
C THR A 320 1.21 -6.79 -49.11
N PRO A 321 1.49 -5.57 -48.61
CA PRO A 321 0.55 -4.88 -47.73
C PRO A 321 -0.27 -3.77 -48.41
N THR A 322 -1.53 -3.65 -47.95
CA THR A 322 -2.52 -2.61 -48.23
C THR A 322 -2.15 -1.22 -47.67
N THR A 323 -2.75 -0.18 -48.25
CA THR A 323 -2.47 1.27 -48.12
C THR A 323 -2.73 1.83 -46.71
N PRO A 324 -1.96 2.83 -46.22
CA PRO A 324 -2.02 3.30 -44.82
C PRO A 324 -2.89 4.54 -44.61
N ALA A 325 -3.49 4.65 -43.42
CA ALA A 325 -4.23 5.82 -42.94
C ALA A 325 -3.30 6.93 -42.39
N ASP A 326 -3.71 8.19 -42.53
CA ASP A 326 -2.94 9.37 -42.12
C ASP A 326 -2.74 9.44 -40.60
N GLY A 327 -1.49 9.70 -40.19
CA GLY A 327 -1.02 9.64 -38.80
C GLY A 327 -0.32 8.33 -38.43
N SER A 328 -0.38 7.30 -39.28
CA SER A 328 0.37 6.06 -39.09
C SER A 328 1.83 6.17 -39.59
N PHE A 329 2.70 5.32 -39.05
CA PHE A 329 4.14 5.20 -39.36
C PHE A 329 4.44 5.16 -40.88
N ARG A 330 3.55 4.55 -41.68
CA ARG A 330 3.68 4.48 -43.13
C ARG A 330 3.35 5.80 -43.85
N SER A 331 2.49 6.65 -43.28
CA SER A 331 2.17 7.98 -43.85
C SER A 331 3.35 8.95 -43.73
N LYS A 332 4.19 8.80 -42.70
CA LYS A 332 5.40 9.62 -42.52
C LYS A 332 6.65 9.04 -43.19
N TRP A 333 6.75 7.71 -43.35
CA TRP A 333 8.02 7.03 -43.68
C TRP A 333 7.93 5.98 -44.81
N GLY A 334 6.77 5.80 -45.44
CA GLY A 334 6.58 4.90 -46.58
C GLY A 334 6.39 3.41 -46.20
N ASN A 335 6.12 2.57 -47.21
CA ASN A 335 5.93 1.13 -47.03
C ASN A 335 7.28 0.44 -46.81
N VAL A 336 7.55 0.00 -45.58
CA VAL A 336 8.74 -0.78 -45.23
C VAL A 336 8.38 -2.27 -45.18
N ALA A 337 9.11 -3.08 -45.92
CA ALA A 337 8.96 -4.53 -45.94
C ALA A 337 9.50 -5.15 -44.64
N ASN A 338 8.79 -6.17 -44.16
CA ASN A 338 9.02 -6.90 -42.92
C ASN A 338 10.45 -7.46 -42.85
N VAL A 339 11.36 -6.82 -42.09
CA VAL A 339 12.65 -7.41 -41.72
C VAL A 339 13.07 -6.95 -40.32
N ASP A 340 13.40 -7.93 -39.49
CA ASP A 340 13.75 -7.91 -38.06
C ASP A 340 15.01 -7.09 -37.66
N ASN A 341 15.17 -5.86 -38.14
CA ASN A 341 16.41 -5.07 -37.95
C ASN A 341 16.19 -3.60 -37.57
N TRP A 342 15.05 -3.24 -36.97
CA TRP A 342 14.74 -1.84 -36.67
C TRP A 342 15.52 -1.27 -35.46
N ALA A 343 15.77 -2.07 -34.42
CA ALA A 343 16.50 -1.63 -33.22
C ALA A 343 17.93 -1.10 -33.52
N MET A 344 18.52 -1.50 -34.65
CA MET A 344 19.90 -1.18 -35.03
C MET A 344 20.11 0.12 -35.81
N GLN A 345 19.09 0.79 -36.34
CA GLN A 345 19.34 2.09 -36.99
C GLN A 345 19.50 3.25 -35.98
N GLN A 346 19.03 3.08 -34.74
CA GLN A 346 19.07 4.11 -33.70
C GLN A 346 20.29 4.02 -32.76
N SER A 347 21.08 2.94 -32.79
CA SER A 347 22.36 2.89 -32.05
C SER A 347 23.47 3.75 -32.68
N THR A 348 23.17 4.45 -33.79
CA THR A 348 24.09 5.31 -34.55
C THR A 348 24.50 6.61 -33.85
N SER A 349 24.10 6.84 -32.60
CA SER A 349 24.67 7.91 -31.75
C SER A 349 26.15 7.66 -31.38
N PHE A 350 26.70 6.46 -31.60
CA PHE A 350 28.14 6.20 -31.58
C PHE A 350 28.65 5.93 -33.00
N ARG A 351 29.43 6.86 -33.53
CA ARG A 351 29.91 6.94 -34.92
C ARG A 351 30.63 5.66 -35.41
N HIS A 352 30.17 5.05 -36.51
CA HIS A 352 30.81 5.10 -37.84
C HIS A 352 30.01 4.27 -38.88
N PRO A 353 30.02 4.66 -40.16
CA PRO A 353 29.21 4.03 -41.20
C PRO A 353 30.02 2.89 -41.83
N SER A 354 29.55 1.65 -41.68
CA SER A 354 29.86 0.65 -42.68
C SER A 354 28.64 -0.21 -42.94
N SER A 355 28.09 0.04 -44.12
CA SER A 355 27.12 -0.76 -44.82
C SER A 355 27.59 -2.20 -44.97
N THR A 356 26.60 -3.08 -45.10
CA THR A 356 26.66 -4.49 -45.53
C THR A 356 26.99 -5.49 -44.42
N LEU A 357 25.94 -6.20 -43.95
CA LEU A 357 25.89 -7.65 -43.71
C LEU A 357 24.46 -8.05 -43.29
N PRO A 358 23.84 -9.09 -43.90
CA PRO A 358 22.52 -9.60 -43.54
C PRO A 358 22.64 -10.70 -42.49
N PHE A 359 23.25 -10.39 -41.34
CA PHE A 359 23.39 -11.38 -40.27
C PHE A 359 22.49 -11.01 -39.10
N LYS A 360 21.70 -12.00 -38.69
CA LYS A 360 21.06 -12.02 -37.38
C LYS A 360 22.18 -11.81 -36.34
N PRO A 361 22.10 -10.79 -35.46
CA PRO A 361 23.15 -10.54 -34.48
C PRO A 361 23.39 -11.79 -33.64
N THR A 362 24.64 -12.03 -33.25
CA THR A 362 24.97 -13.11 -32.32
C THR A 362 24.45 -12.76 -30.93
N PHE A 363 24.18 -13.78 -30.10
CA PHE A 363 23.76 -13.58 -28.71
C PHE A 363 24.71 -12.65 -27.94
N GLU A 364 26.02 -12.76 -28.19
CA GLU A 364 27.07 -11.91 -27.61
C GLU A 364 26.93 -10.42 -27.96
N GLN A 365 26.44 -10.09 -29.16
CA GLN A 365 26.21 -8.70 -29.59
C GLN A 365 25.00 -8.04 -28.89
N TYR A 366 23.96 -8.83 -28.59
CA TYR A 366 22.86 -8.36 -27.75
C TYR A 366 23.29 -8.19 -26.29
N GLN A 367 24.07 -9.12 -25.76
CA GLN A 367 24.61 -9.01 -24.40
C GLN A 367 25.48 -7.75 -24.22
N THR A 368 26.29 -7.38 -25.22
CA THR A 368 27.09 -6.15 -25.16
C THR A 368 26.24 -4.87 -25.19
N THR A 369 25.13 -4.86 -25.94
CA THR A 369 24.17 -3.74 -25.96
C THR A 369 23.45 -3.59 -24.61
N LEU A 370 23.10 -4.70 -23.96
CA LEU A 370 22.58 -4.67 -22.59
C LEU A 370 23.64 -4.25 -21.57
N HIS A 371 24.88 -4.70 -21.74
CA HIS A 371 25.98 -4.32 -20.86
C HIS A 371 26.23 -2.80 -20.91
N HIS A 372 25.90 -2.14 -22.02
CA HIS A 372 25.89 -0.68 -22.10
C HIS A 372 24.86 -0.04 -21.17
N LEU A 373 23.68 -0.64 -20.93
CA LEU A 373 22.71 -0.17 -19.93
C LEU A 373 23.29 -0.19 -18.51
N HIS A 374 24.14 -1.17 -18.22
CA HIS A 374 24.86 -1.27 -16.96
C HIS A 374 25.97 -0.20 -16.83
N LEU A 375 26.63 0.14 -17.93
CA LEU A 375 27.73 1.12 -17.98
C LEU A 375 27.29 2.59 -18.04
N THR A 376 26.08 2.89 -18.50
CA THR A 376 25.52 4.26 -18.54
C THR A 376 25.11 4.80 -17.17
N LEU A 377 25.26 4.00 -16.11
CA LEU A 377 24.86 4.37 -14.76
C LEU A 377 26.03 4.93 -13.96
N PRO A 378 25.83 6.02 -13.18
CA PRO A 378 26.79 6.38 -12.15
C PRO A 378 26.86 5.22 -11.14
N GLN A 379 28.06 4.68 -10.95
CA GLN A 379 28.32 3.75 -9.86
C GLN A 379 28.08 4.51 -8.54
N HIS A 380 27.06 4.10 -7.80
CA HIS A 380 26.75 4.63 -6.47
C HIS A 380 27.22 3.67 -5.39
#